data_AF-A0A2T5EXD3-F1
#
_entry.id   AF-A0A2T5EXD3-F1
#
_cell.length_a   1.000
_cell.length_b   1.000
_cell.length_c   1.000
_cell.angle_alpha   90.00
_cell.angle_beta   90.00
_cell.angle_gamma   90.00
#
_symmetry.space_group_name_H-M   'P 1'
#
loop_
_entity.id
_entity.type
_entity.pdbx_description
1 polymer ?
#
loop_
_entity_poly.entity_id
_entity_poly.type
_entity_poly.pdbx_seq_one_letter_code
_entity_poly.pdbx_strand_id
1 'polypeptide(L)'
;MKLRTKNSKTEQGPKTPFSPLASPIAIALTQALKHNEGYLSDSLIEALEKTPNCMVALDGGEPVFITSGDAVNYSIPLESNEFFALVAKVARSAGIKGLLRSDIKKAIESLALSTTLDAPAVDVSLYNERLDEDDPSLGVVLNTNSIDGKALVLADGEVRTTEEQTGITFRYAPKNGSLAYEPQTNNHEEVVYELKRMFSNLDDAQFSSVMAYAGFILSHPRTNGLTFPILYIHGSAGTGKTTIARLLTKLLGLGDDTVKAQPKDGRDLVATVAQNYMICFDNCGGINDKLANAMCSIATGGTVDDRKLYTQY
;
A
#
# COMPACT_ATOMS: atom_id res chain seq x y z
N MET A 1 17.07 -31.48 -1.67
CA MET A 1 16.33 -30.55 -2.57
C MET A 1 17.12 -29.26 -2.65
N LYS A 2 17.76 -28.96 -3.80
CA LYS A 2 18.60 -27.77 -4.00
C LYS A 2 17.76 -26.67 -4.65
N LEU A 3 17.51 -25.59 -3.94
CA LEU A 3 16.86 -24.38 -4.45
C LEU A 3 17.93 -23.40 -4.95
N ARG A 4 17.74 -22.87 -6.16
CA ARG A 4 18.48 -21.71 -6.67
C ARG A 4 17.83 -20.45 -6.11
N THR A 5 18.46 -19.78 -5.15
CA THR A 5 18.19 -18.37 -4.87
C THR A 5 19.13 -17.54 -5.74
N LYS A 6 18.59 -16.50 -6.42
CA LYS A 6 19.46 -15.48 -7.01
C LYS A 6 20.08 -14.74 -5.82
N ASN A 7 21.41 -14.82 -5.74
CA ASN A 7 22.27 -14.20 -4.75
C ASN A 7 22.30 -14.85 -3.35
N SER A 8 23.52 -14.86 -2.84
CA SER A 8 24.05 -15.56 -1.69
C SER A 8 23.79 -14.84 -0.37
N LYS A 9 23.85 -15.63 0.71
CA LYS A 9 23.51 -15.37 2.11
C LYS A 9 22.04 -15.68 2.36
N THR A 10 21.77 -16.39 3.45
CA THR A 10 20.42 -16.51 4.02
C THR A 10 19.88 -15.11 4.20
N GLU A 11 19.14 -14.61 3.20
CA GLU A 11 18.40 -13.37 3.33
C GLU A 11 17.43 -13.60 4.48
N GLN A 12 17.60 -12.82 5.55
CA GLN A 12 16.52 -12.62 6.49
C GLN A 12 15.29 -12.30 5.65
N GLY A 13 14.14 -12.91 5.99
CA GLY A 13 12.88 -12.59 5.32
C GLY A 13 12.65 -11.08 5.29
N PRO A 14 11.74 -10.59 4.42
CA PRO A 14 11.51 -9.16 4.26
C PRO A 14 11.32 -8.51 5.64
N LYS A 15 12.11 -7.46 5.92
CA LYS A 15 11.93 -6.68 7.13
C LYS A 15 10.58 -5.98 7.00
N THR A 16 9.72 -6.17 7.99
CA THR A 16 8.36 -5.62 8.01
C THR A 16 8.18 -4.74 9.25
N PRO A 17 7.28 -3.75 9.23
CA PRO A 17 6.99 -2.94 10.42
C PRO A 17 6.38 -3.78 11.56
N PHE A 18 5.90 -4.99 11.28
CA PHE A 18 5.34 -5.91 12.28
C PHE A 18 6.39 -6.79 12.96
N SER A 19 7.63 -6.80 12.47
CA SER A 19 8.69 -7.64 13.03
C SER A 19 9.00 -7.36 14.51
N PRO A 20 9.04 -6.09 14.97
CA PRO A 20 9.20 -5.76 16.40
C PRO A 20 8.07 -6.30 17.28
N LEU A 21 6.85 -6.47 16.74
CA LEU A 21 5.69 -6.92 17.50
C LEU A 21 5.62 -8.44 17.70
N ALA A 22 6.33 -9.24 16.90
CA ALA A 22 6.25 -10.69 17.00
C ALA A 22 6.63 -11.23 18.40
N SER A 23 7.62 -10.61 19.06
CA SER A 23 8.06 -11.01 20.40
C SER A 23 7.08 -10.58 21.51
N PRO A 24 6.67 -9.30 21.59
CA PRO A 24 5.62 -8.85 22.51
C PRO A 24 4.32 -9.65 22.41
N ILE A 25 3.80 -9.86 21.20
CA ILE A 25 2.55 -10.63 21.00
C ILE A 25 2.75 -12.07 21.46
N ALA A 26 3.92 -12.69 21.20
CA ALA A 26 4.17 -14.08 21.64
C ALA A 26 4.18 -14.22 23.17
N ILE A 27 4.71 -13.22 23.88
CA ILE A 27 4.68 -13.18 25.34
C ILE A 27 3.24 -13.06 25.84
N ALA A 28 2.47 -12.11 25.30
CA ALA A 28 1.06 -11.92 25.65
C ALA A 28 0.22 -13.18 25.34
N LEU A 29 0.45 -13.80 24.17
CA LEU A 29 -0.21 -15.05 23.77
C LEU A 29 0.12 -16.20 24.71
N THR A 30 1.36 -16.33 25.17
CA THR A 30 1.75 -17.35 26.14
C THR A 30 0.99 -17.21 27.46
N GLN A 31 0.70 -15.98 27.89
CA GLN A 31 -0.08 -15.70 29.09
C GLN A 31 -1.57 -15.99 28.85
N ALA A 32 -2.12 -15.51 27.74
CA ALA A 32 -3.52 -15.70 27.37
C ALA A 32 -3.87 -17.18 27.17
N LEU A 33 -2.96 -17.99 26.62
CA LEU A 33 -3.14 -19.45 26.50
C LEU A 33 -3.32 -20.14 27.85
N LYS A 34 -2.76 -19.61 28.94
CA LYS A 34 -2.97 -20.16 30.29
C LYS A 34 -4.36 -19.83 30.83
N HIS A 35 -4.87 -18.64 30.50
CA HIS A 35 -6.20 -18.21 30.93
C HIS A 35 -7.30 -18.90 30.13
N ASN A 36 -7.15 -19.00 28.81
CA ASN A 36 -8.16 -19.56 27.92
C ASN A 36 -7.93 -21.05 27.65
N GLU A 37 -7.38 -21.81 28.61
CA GLU A 37 -7.23 -23.28 28.54
C GLU A 37 -6.58 -23.82 27.24
N GLY A 38 -5.71 -23.03 26.60
CA GLY A 38 -5.04 -23.38 25.35
C GLY A 38 -5.84 -23.12 24.06
N TYR A 39 -7.03 -22.53 24.13
CA TYR A 39 -7.81 -22.11 22.95
C TYR A 39 -7.13 -20.93 22.25
N LEU A 40 -6.62 -21.17 21.03
CA LEU A 40 -5.86 -20.17 20.28
C LEU A 40 -6.70 -18.94 19.90
N SER A 41 -7.98 -19.12 19.56
CA SER A 41 -8.85 -18.02 19.12
C SER A 41 -8.98 -16.93 20.20
N ASP A 42 -9.47 -17.31 21.38
CA ASP A 42 -9.66 -16.38 22.50
C ASP A 42 -8.31 -15.82 23.00
N SER A 43 -7.28 -16.68 23.02
CA SER A 43 -5.94 -16.27 23.43
C SER A 43 -5.30 -15.25 22.49
N LEU A 44 -5.58 -15.33 21.18
CA LEU A 44 -5.07 -14.37 20.21
C LEU A 44 -5.74 -13.01 20.39
N ILE A 45 -7.05 -12.97 20.61
CA ILE A 45 -7.80 -11.73 20.88
C ILE A 45 -7.22 -11.04 22.13
N GLU A 46 -7.16 -11.77 23.25
CA GLU A 46 -6.62 -11.23 24.51
C GLU A 46 -5.15 -10.79 24.37
N ALA A 47 -4.34 -11.52 23.59
CA ALA A 47 -2.95 -11.18 23.38
C ALA A 47 -2.77 -9.87 22.61
N LEU A 48 -3.57 -9.63 21.57
CA LEU A 48 -3.50 -8.41 20.78
C LEU A 48 -4.02 -7.20 21.56
N GLU A 49 -5.09 -7.36 22.35
CA GLU A 49 -5.61 -6.29 23.23
C GLU A 49 -4.58 -5.84 24.29
N LYS A 50 -3.75 -6.78 24.77
CA LYS A 50 -2.73 -6.51 25.79
C LYS A 50 -1.39 -6.08 25.21
N THR A 51 -1.20 -6.17 23.90
CA THR A 51 0.07 -5.80 23.27
C THR A 51 0.06 -4.31 22.94
N PRO A 52 0.97 -3.50 23.51
CA PRO A 52 1.04 -2.08 23.18
C PRO A 52 1.51 -1.86 21.74
N ASN A 53 1.25 -0.66 21.22
CA ASN A 53 1.65 -0.22 19.87
C ASN A 53 1.01 -1.03 18.73
N CYS A 54 -0.07 -1.74 19.02
CA CYS A 54 -0.91 -2.33 17.99
C CYS A 54 -2.39 -2.35 18.40
N MET A 55 -3.27 -2.47 17.41
CA MET A 55 -4.70 -2.64 17.63
C MET A 55 -5.37 -3.32 16.43
N VAL A 56 -6.61 -3.74 16.62
CA VAL A 56 -7.51 -4.12 15.53
C VAL A 56 -8.53 -3.02 15.31
N ALA A 57 -8.89 -2.78 14.05
CA ALA A 57 -9.77 -1.71 13.63
C ALA A 57 -10.53 -2.09 12.35
N LEU A 58 -11.40 -1.20 11.88
CA LEU A 58 -12.15 -1.35 10.63
C LEU A 58 -11.72 -0.29 9.62
N ASP A 59 -11.29 -0.74 8.45
CA ASP A 59 -10.99 0.10 7.28
C ASP A 59 -12.07 -0.14 6.23
N GLY A 60 -12.99 0.81 6.06
CA GLY A 60 -14.14 0.63 5.15
C GLY A 60 -15.01 -0.60 5.47
N GLY A 61 -15.03 -1.03 6.74
CA GLY A 61 -15.70 -2.25 7.20
C GLY A 61 -14.88 -3.53 7.06
N GLU A 62 -13.67 -3.48 6.49
CA GLU A 62 -12.71 -4.59 6.47
C GLU A 62 -11.92 -4.62 7.79
N PRO A 63 -11.89 -5.75 8.53
CA PRO A 63 -11.05 -5.88 9.71
C PRO A 63 -9.55 -5.82 9.37
N VAL A 64 -8.84 -4.91 10.03
CA VAL A 64 -7.40 -4.68 9.84
C VAL A 64 -6.66 -4.73 11.18
N PHE A 65 -5.40 -5.17 11.13
CA PHE A 65 -4.43 -5.04 12.22
C PHE A 65 -3.53 -3.84 11.95
N ILE A 66 -3.38 -2.97 12.95
CA ILE A 66 -2.59 -1.74 12.87
C ILE A 66 -1.43 -1.83 13.85
N THR A 67 -0.26 -1.36 13.42
CA THR A 67 0.92 -1.14 14.26
C THR A 67 1.31 0.33 14.26
N SER A 68 1.75 0.84 15.40
CA SER A 68 2.39 2.14 15.50
C SER A 68 3.81 2.06 14.95
N GLY A 69 4.20 3.05 14.15
CA GLY A 69 5.59 3.33 13.80
C GLY A 69 6.09 4.62 14.45
N ASP A 70 7.26 5.09 14.02
CA ASP A 70 7.91 6.31 14.51
C ASP A 70 7.07 7.56 14.20
N ALA A 71 6.68 7.75 12.93
CA ALA A 71 5.87 8.89 12.49
C ALA A 71 4.48 8.50 11.98
N VAL A 72 4.37 7.35 11.32
CA VAL A 72 3.11 6.85 10.74
C VAL A 72 2.82 5.44 11.21
N ASN A 73 1.55 5.07 11.18
CA ASN A 73 1.08 3.73 11.49
C ASN A 73 1.01 2.88 10.22
N TYR A 74 1.03 1.55 10.37
CA TYR A 74 0.82 0.61 9.27
C TYR A 74 -0.33 -0.35 9.52
N SER A 75 -1.15 -0.58 8.51
CA SER A 75 -2.23 -1.57 8.54
C SER A 75 -1.99 -2.77 7.62
N ILE A 76 -2.47 -3.94 8.02
CA ILE A 76 -2.65 -5.12 7.17
C ILE A 76 -4.03 -5.72 7.41
N PRO A 77 -4.74 -6.20 6.38
CA PRO A 77 -5.99 -6.95 6.56
C PRO A 77 -5.77 -8.19 7.41
N LEU A 78 -6.72 -8.50 8.29
CA LEU A 78 -6.63 -9.70 9.12
C LEU A 78 -6.61 -10.99 8.27
N GLU A 79 -7.33 -11.02 7.16
CA GLU A 79 -7.36 -12.19 6.27
C GLU A 79 -6.17 -12.27 5.30
N SER A 80 -5.20 -11.36 5.40
CA SER A 80 -4.01 -11.36 4.54
C SER A 80 -3.04 -12.50 4.85
N ASN A 81 -2.20 -12.85 3.86
CA ASN A 81 -1.12 -13.82 4.07
C ASN A 81 -0.06 -13.28 5.04
N GLU A 82 0.14 -11.97 5.06
CA GLU A 82 1.06 -11.25 5.93
C GLU A 82 0.64 -11.40 7.39
N PHE A 83 -0.64 -11.16 7.71
CA PHE A 83 -1.16 -11.35 9.07
C PHE A 83 -1.16 -12.83 9.47
N PHE A 84 -1.52 -13.73 8.55
CA PHE A 84 -1.41 -15.17 8.77
C PHE A 84 0.02 -15.58 9.16
N ALA A 85 1.03 -15.06 8.45
CA ALA A 85 2.43 -15.33 8.73
C ALA A 85 2.88 -14.77 10.09
N LEU A 86 2.39 -13.58 10.47
CA LEU A 86 2.62 -13.00 11.80
C LEU A 86 2.06 -13.92 12.90
N VAL A 87 0.79 -14.32 12.80
CA VAL A 87 0.15 -15.21 13.80
C VAL A 87 0.87 -16.55 13.88
N ALA A 88 1.24 -17.14 12.73
CA ALA A 88 1.99 -18.39 12.70
C ALA A 88 3.36 -18.27 13.41
N LYS A 89 4.06 -17.15 13.21
CA LYS A 89 5.35 -16.88 13.87
C LYS A 89 5.18 -16.72 15.37
N VAL A 90 4.22 -15.89 15.78
CA VAL A 90 3.88 -15.62 17.19
C VAL A 90 3.49 -16.91 17.92
N ALA A 91 2.60 -17.73 17.35
CA ALA A 91 2.14 -18.97 17.95
C ALA A 91 3.28 -19.99 18.15
N ARG A 92 4.19 -20.09 17.18
CA ARG A 92 5.40 -20.91 17.32
C ARG A 92 6.31 -20.39 18.43
N SER A 93 6.51 -19.08 18.50
CA SER A 93 7.29 -18.43 19.56
C SER A 93 6.66 -18.59 20.95
N ALA A 94 5.33 -18.68 21.03
CA ALA A 94 4.60 -19.00 22.26
C ALA A 94 4.64 -20.50 22.65
N GLY A 95 5.33 -21.34 21.86
CA GLY A 95 5.55 -22.76 22.16
C GLY A 95 4.43 -23.70 21.73
N ILE A 96 3.46 -23.23 20.93
CA ILE A 96 2.38 -24.09 20.41
C ILE A 96 2.95 -25.04 19.37
N LYS A 97 2.87 -26.35 19.63
CA LYS A 97 3.36 -27.41 18.74
C LYS A 97 2.22 -28.00 17.92
N GLY A 98 2.52 -28.44 16.70
CA GLY A 98 1.57 -29.17 15.85
C GLY A 98 0.45 -28.33 15.24
N LEU A 99 0.55 -27.00 15.30
CA LEU A 99 -0.49 -26.10 14.82
C LEU A 99 -0.72 -26.25 13.30
N LEU A 100 -1.95 -26.56 12.91
CA LEU A 100 -2.34 -26.67 11.50
C LEU A 100 -2.70 -25.29 10.94
N ARG A 101 -2.64 -25.19 9.61
CA ARG A 101 -3.09 -23.99 8.89
C ARG A 101 -4.55 -23.64 9.20
N SER A 102 -5.40 -24.65 9.37
CA SER A 102 -6.81 -24.48 9.73
C SER A 102 -7.02 -23.86 11.09
N ASP A 103 -6.14 -24.14 12.06
CA ASP A 103 -6.29 -23.65 13.44
C ASP A 103 -5.98 -22.16 13.49
N ILE A 104 -4.92 -21.74 12.81
CA ILE A 104 -4.57 -20.32 12.64
C ILE A 104 -5.70 -19.59 11.91
N LYS A 105 -6.21 -20.18 10.82
CA LYS A 105 -7.30 -19.58 10.05
C LYS A 105 -8.55 -19.35 10.90
N LYS A 106 -8.97 -20.34 11.69
CA LYS A 106 -10.11 -20.19 12.61
C LYS A 106 -9.89 -19.10 13.66
N ALA A 107 -8.68 -18.98 14.20
CA ALA A 107 -8.36 -17.94 15.16
C ALA A 107 -8.44 -16.53 14.53
N ILE A 108 -7.94 -16.38 13.30
CA ILE A 108 -8.03 -15.13 12.54
C ILE A 108 -9.50 -14.80 12.20
N GLU A 109 -10.28 -15.78 11.74
CA GLU A 109 -11.71 -15.60 11.47
C GLU A 109 -12.48 -15.17 12.73
N SER A 110 -12.18 -15.80 13.87
CA SER A 110 -12.77 -15.43 15.17
C SER A 110 -12.43 -13.99 15.55
N LEU A 111 -11.17 -13.58 15.38
CA LEU A 111 -10.73 -12.20 15.62
C LEU A 111 -11.40 -11.21 14.66
N ALA A 112 -11.53 -11.55 13.39
CA ALA A 112 -12.19 -10.70 12.39
C ALA A 112 -13.66 -10.50 12.74
N LEU A 113 -14.37 -11.57 13.13
CA LEU A 113 -15.76 -11.52 13.55
C LEU A 113 -15.95 -10.66 14.80
N SER A 114 -15.08 -10.78 15.81
CA SER A 114 -15.16 -9.92 17.01
C SER A 114 -14.85 -8.46 16.69
N THR A 115 -13.90 -8.21 15.80
CA THR A 115 -13.52 -6.84 15.36
C THR A 115 -14.66 -6.15 14.62
N THR A 116 -15.44 -6.90 13.82
CA THR A 116 -16.48 -6.34 12.94
C THR A 116 -17.58 -5.58 13.70
N LEU A 117 -17.83 -5.92 14.97
CA LEU A 117 -18.90 -5.31 15.75
C LEU A 117 -18.43 -4.12 16.60
N ASP A 118 -17.25 -4.23 17.21
CA ASP A 118 -16.87 -3.37 18.34
C ASP A 118 -15.62 -2.50 18.08
N ALA A 119 -14.90 -2.73 16.98
CA ALA A 119 -13.64 -2.04 16.72
C ALA A 119 -13.84 -0.63 16.13
N PRO A 120 -12.94 0.31 16.42
CA PRO A 120 -13.01 1.66 15.86
C PRO A 120 -12.84 1.62 14.34
N ALA A 121 -13.58 2.48 13.64
CA ALA A 121 -13.30 2.79 12.25
C ALA A 121 -12.04 3.66 12.15
N VAL A 122 -11.18 3.35 11.20
CA VAL A 122 -9.98 4.14 10.89
C VAL A 122 -9.91 4.40 9.39
N ASP A 123 -9.31 5.53 9.03
CA ASP A 123 -8.97 5.82 7.65
C ASP A 123 -7.58 5.28 7.36
N VAL A 124 -7.49 4.41 6.35
CA VAL A 124 -6.25 3.83 5.88
C VAL A 124 -5.94 4.34 4.49
N SER A 125 -4.82 5.05 4.40
CA SER A 125 -4.35 5.60 3.15
C SER A 125 -3.40 4.64 2.43
N LEU A 126 -3.34 4.67 1.09
CA LEU A 126 -2.50 3.73 0.32
C LEU A 126 -1.11 4.27 -0.01
N TYR A 127 -0.99 5.58 -0.20
CA TYR A 127 0.22 6.20 -0.76
C TYR A 127 0.55 7.56 -0.16
N ASN A 128 -0.42 8.45 -0.07
CA ASN A 128 -0.23 9.78 0.51
C ASN A 128 -1.49 10.23 1.25
N GLU A 129 -1.31 11.11 2.23
CA GLU A 129 -2.39 11.67 3.03
C GLU A 129 -2.07 13.11 3.46
N ARG A 130 -3.09 13.94 3.70
CA ARG A 130 -2.89 15.28 4.28
C ARG A 130 -2.31 15.14 5.70
N LEU A 131 -1.34 15.98 6.05
CA LEU A 131 -0.82 16.00 7.42
C LEU A 131 -1.91 16.48 8.40
N ASP A 132 -2.73 17.43 7.95
CA ASP A 132 -3.91 17.93 8.63
C ASP A 132 -4.98 18.20 7.55
N GLU A 133 -6.17 17.65 7.72
CA GLU A 133 -7.28 17.83 6.77
C GLU A 133 -7.83 19.27 6.79
N ASP A 134 -7.78 19.92 7.96
CA ASP A 134 -8.28 21.27 8.18
C ASP A 134 -7.24 22.35 7.81
N ASP A 135 -5.95 22.00 7.82
CA ASP A 135 -4.85 22.87 7.39
C ASP A 135 -3.98 22.26 6.26
N PRO A 136 -4.41 22.43 4.98
CA PRO A 136 -3.66 21.95 3.83
C PRO A 136 -2.25 22.53 3.67
N SER A 137 -1.93 23.64 4.35
CA SER A 137 -0.61 24.28 4.27
C SER A 137 0.48 23.48 4.99
N LEU A 138 0.10 22.63 5.96
CA LEU A 138 1.05 21.75 6.66
C LEU A 138 1.62 20.65 5.76
N GLY A 139 0.97 20.41 4.62
CA GLY A 139 1.48 19.58 3.54
C GLY A 139 0.87 18.19 3.46
N VAL A 140 1.54 17.33 2.71
CA VAL A 140 1.12 15.96 2.40
C VAL A 140 2.20 14.97 2.85
N VAL A 141 1.79 13.95 3.58
CA VAL A 141 2.64 12.86 4.04
C VAL A 141 2.65 11.76 2.99
N LEU A 142 3.83 11.29 2.60
CA LEU A 142 4.03 10.16 1.68
C LEU A 142 4.39 8.90 2.44
N ASN A 143 3.76 7.79 2.07
CA ASN A 143 4.15 6.46 2.50
C ASN A 143 5.45 6.05 1.82
N THR A 144 6.51 5.92 2.59
CA THR A 144 7.83 5.46 2.13
C THR A 144 7.98 3.94 2.15
N ASN A 145 6.98 3.21 2.67
CA ASN A 145 7.06 1.80 3.05
C ASN A 145 8.26 1.50 3.98
N SER A 146 8.63 2.44 4.85
CA SER A 146 9.71 2.25 5.81
C SER A 146 9.35 1.19 6.87
N ILE A 147 10.36 0.44 7.32
CA ILE A 147 10.21 -0.58 8.36
C ILE A 147 10.04 0.02 9.76
N ASP A 148 10.46 1.26 9.96
CA ASP A 148 10.39 2.00 11.22
C ASP A 148 9.21 2.98 11.28
N GLY A 149 8.43 3.12 10.19
CA GLY A 149 7.32 4.08 10.14
C GLY A 149 7.74 5.53 10.01
N LYS A 150 8.93 5.80 9.47
CA LYS A 150 9.25 7.14 8.96
C LYS A 150 8.50 7.45 7.67
N ALA A 151 8.13 8.71 7.52
CA ALA A 151 7.49 9.22 6.31
C ALA A 151 8.17 10.51 5.84
N LEU A 152 7.84 10.91 4.62
CA LEU A 152 8.25 12.20 4.05
C LEU A 152 7.04 13.12 4.04
N VAL A 153 7.26 14.40 4.32
CA VAL A 153 6.25 15.46 4.20
C VAL A 153 6.66 16.38 3.06
N LEU A 154 5.73 16.60 2.13
CA LEU A 154 5.82 17.60 1.06
C LEU A 154 5.04 18.84 1.48
N ALA A 155 5.72 19.96 1.69
CA ALA A 155 5.10 21.24 2.04
C ALA A 155 5.92 22.40 1.45
N ASP A 156 5.25 23.42 0.91
CA ASP A 156 5.88 24.66 0.44
C ASP A 156 7.08 24.51 -0.51
N GLY A 157 7.08 23.44 -1.32
CA GLY A 157 8.17 23.14 -2.25
C GLY A 157 9.38 22.45 -1.62
N GLU A 158 9.30 22.11 -0.33
CA GLU A 158 10.32 21.38 0.42
C GLU A 158 9.88 19.95 0.74
N VAL A 159 10.87 19.10 0.98
CA VAL A 159 10.68 17.72 1.46
C VAL A 159 11.39 17.59 2.78
N ARG A 160 10.66 17.15 3.81
CA ARG A 160 11.20 16.90 5.15
C ARG A 160 10.84 15.51 5.64
N THR A 161 11.66 14.93 6.49
CA THR A 161 11.32 13.70 7.21
C THR A 161 10.47 14.06 8.41
N THR A 162 9.45 13.28 8.71
CA THR A 162 8.63 13.51 9.91
C THR A 162 9.38 13.06 11.16
N GLU A 163 9.42 13.90 12.20
CA GLU A 163 10.06 13.62 13.49
C GLU A 163 9.04 13.27 14.60
N GLU A 164 7.77 13.61 14.38
CA GLU A 164 6.67 13.40 15.32
C GLU A 164 5.62 12.44 14.76
N GLN A 165 4.83 11.83 15.66
CA GLN A 165 3.71 10.98 15.27
C GLN A 165 2.59 11.82 14.63
N THR A 166 2.19 11.41 13.44
CA THR A 166 1.15 12.06 12.63
C THR A 166 -0.25 11.53 12.89
N GLY A 167 -0.37 10.31 13.44
CA GLY A 167 -1.64 9.59 13.52
C GLY A 167 -2.10 8.93 12.21
N ILE A 168 -1.48 9.26 11.08
CA ILE A 168 -1.83 8.72 9.75
C ILE A 168 -1.50 7.23 9.71
N THR A 169 -2.42 6.45 9.13
CA THR A 169 -2.26 5.01 8.94
C THR A 169 -2.14 4.68 7.46
N PHE A 170 -1.07 4.00 7.07
CA PHE A 170 -0.88 3.53 5.69
C PHE A 170 -1.07 2.02 5.57
N ARG A 171 -1.65 1.57 4.45
CA ARG A 171 -1.69 0.15 4.11
C ARG A 171 -0.28 -0.35 3.82
N TYR A 172 0.17 -1.36 4.57
CA TYR A 172 1.43 -2.02 4.28
C TYR A 172 1.30 -2.86 3.02
N ALA A 173 2.00 -2.45 1.97
CA ALA A 173 2.00 -3.11 0.68
C ALA A 173 3.45 -3.36 0.23
N PRO A 174 4.08 -4.47 0.64
CA PRO A 174 5.51 -4.73 0.39
C PRO A 174 5.85 -4.94 -1.10
N LYS A 175 4.84 -5.07 -1.95
CA LYS A 175 4.99 -5.14 -3.41
C LYS A 175 5.09 -3.75 -4.03
N ASN A 176 4.63 -2.71 -3.33
CA ASN A 176 4.86 -1.34 -3.74
C ASN A 176 6.34 -1.01 -3.48
N GLY A 177 6.91 -0.13 -4.29
CA GLY A 177 8.28 0.33 -4.08
C GLY A 177 8.41 1.12 -2.78
N SER A 178 9.65 1.44 -2.41
CA SER A 178 9.93 2.37 -1.33
C SER A 178 10.40 3.70 -1.91
N LEU A 179 9.99 4.81 -1.27
CA LEU A 179 10.53 6.13 -1.54
C LEU A 179 11.62 6.42 -0.52
N ALA A 180 12.79 6.79 -1.01
CA ALA A 180 13.85 7.35 -0.20
C ALA A 180 14.11 8.78 -0.67
N TYR A 181 14.32 9.67 0.30
CA TYR A 181 14.75 11.03 0.04
C TYR A 181 16.09 11.25 0.74
N GLU A 182 17.09 11.61 -0.06
CA GLU A 182 18.36 12.10 0.45
C GLU A 182 18.39 13.61 0.19
N PRO A 183 18.45 14.45 1.24
CA PRO A 183 18.59 15.89 1.07
C PRO A 183 19.86 16.20 0.27
N GLN A 184 19.69 16.59 -0.98
CA GLN A 184 20.81 17.01 -1.84
C GLN A 184 21.17 18.45 -1.48
N THR A 185 22.45 18.70 -1.17
CA THR A 185 22.85 19.98 -0.59
C THR A 185 23.03 21.10 -1.58
N ASN A 186 23.28 20.91 -2.88
CA ASN A 186 23.35 22.04 -3.82
C ASN A 186 23.23 21.58 -5.28
N ASN A 187 22.40 22.30 -6.05
CA ASN A 187 22.23 22.30 -7.51
C ASN A 187 20.94 21.66 -8.04
N HIS A 188 19.79 22.29 -7.74
CA HIS A 188 18.49 21.92 -8.32
C HIS A 188 18.50 21.94 -9.86
N GLU A 189 19.29 22.81 -10.48
CA GLU A 189 19.39 22.88 -11.95
C GLU A 189 20.01 21.61 -12.54
N GLU A 190 21.03 21.04 -11.90
CA GLU A 190 21.65 19.78 -12.33
C GLU A 190 20.70 18.60 -12.17
N VAL A 191 19.93 18.54 -11.08
CA VAL A 191 18.90 17.51 -10.90
C VAL A 191 17.85 17.59 -12.01
N VAL A 192 17.35 18.79 -12.32
CA VAL A 192 16.37 19.00 -13.40
C VAL A 192 16.99 18.64 -14.75
N TYR A 193 18.25 19.00 -14.99
CA TYR A 193 18.97 18.66 -16.21
C TYR A 193 19.11 17.15 -16.39
N GLU A 194 19.54 16.42 -15.37
CA GLU A 194 19.66 14.95 -15.40
C GLU A 194 18.29 14.28 -15.58
N LEU A 195 17.25 14.78 -14.91
CA LEU A 195 15.89 14.28 -15.10
C LEU A 195 15.43 14.49 -16.55
N LYS A 196 15.64 15.68 -17.12
CA LYS A 196 15.31 15.96 -18.53
C LYS A 196 16.11 15.07 -19.50
N ARG A 197 17.38 14.76 -19.19
CA ARG A 197 18.19 13.78 -19.95
C ARG A 197 17.61 12.38 -19.89
N MET A 198 17.11 11.93 -18.74
CA MET A 198 16.46 10.62 -18.61
C MET A 198 15.15 10.53 -19.42
N PHE A 199 14.43 11.64 -19.56
CA PHE A 199 13.20 11.77 -20.34
C PHE A 199 13.44 12.37 -21.74
N SER A 200 14.62 12.17 -22.34
CA SER A 200 15.03 12.78 -23.62
C SER A 200 14.14 12.47 -24.83
N ASN A 201 13.22 11.50 -24.70
CA ASN A 201 12.22 11.17 -25.71
C ASN A 201 11.05 12.18 -25.76
N LEU A 202 10.96 13.08 -24.79
CA LEU A 202 9.94 14.11 -24.69
C LEU A 202 10.50 15.48 -25.09
N ASP A 203 9.67 16.30 -25.72
CA ASP A 203 9.95 17.73 -25.83
C ASP A 203 9.73 18.46 -24.50
N ASP A 204 10.06 19.75 -24.44
CA ASP A 204 9.98 20.55 -23.22
C ASP A 204 8.56 20.67 -22.65
N ALA A 205 7.55 20.76 -23.51
CA ALA A 205 6.15 20.88 -23.09
C ALA A 205 5.62 19.54 -22.57
N GLN A 206 5.97 18.44 -23.24
CA GLN A 206 5.64 17.08 -22.83
C GLN A 206 6.33 16.71 -21.52
N PHE A 207 7.62 17.02 -21.38
CA PHE A 207 8.35 16.82 -20.14
C PHE A 207 7.68 17.57 -18.99
N SER A 208 7.37 18.86 -19.19
CA SER A 208 6.67 19.68 -18.19
C SER A 208 5.32 19.09 -17.81
N SER A 209 4.56 18.54 -18.77
CA SER A 209 3.27 17.89 -18.53
C SER A 209 3.40 16.61 -17.69
N VAL A 210 4.42 15.79 -17.96
CA VAL A 210 4.69 14.57 -17.18
C VAL A 210 5.14 14.92 -15.76
N MET A 211 5.96 15.96 -15.59
CA MET A 211 6.35 16.45 -14.27
C MET A 211 5.18 17.04 -13.48
N ALA A 212 4.30 17.80 -14.13
CA ALA A 212 3.07 18.32 -13.52
C ALA A 212 2.14 17.17 -13.09
N TYR A 213 2.00 16.13 -13.91
CA TYR A 213 1.27 14.91 -13.54
C TYR A 213 1.91 14.24 -12.31
N ALA A 214 3.23 14.04 -12.30
CA ALA A 214 3.91 13.43 -11.16
C ALA A 214 3.72 14.25 -9.87
N GLY A 215 3.88 15.57 -9.96
CA GLY A 215 3.64 16.50 -8.85
C GLY A 215 2.21 16.45 -8.35
N PHE A 216 1.22 16.38 -9.24
CA PHE A 216 -0.19 16.21 -8.87
C PHE A 216 -0.40 14.93 -8.06
N ILE A 217 0.08 13.79 -8.56
CA ILE A 217 -0.08 12.48 -7.89
C ILE A 217 0.58 12.45 -6.51
N LEU A 218 1.72 13.13 -6.34
CA LEU A 218 2.43 13.22 -5.07
C LEU A 218 1.73 14.13 -4.05
N SER A 219 1.20 15.26 -4.49
CA SER A 219 0.70 16.34 -3.62
C SER A 219 -0.82 16.35 -3.40
N HIS A 220 -1.55 15.41 -4.01
CA HIS A 220 -3.01 15.35 -3.90
C HIS A 220 -3.45 13.97 -3.42
N PRO A 221 -3.70 13.81 -2.11
CA PRO A 221 -4.35 12.62 -1.56
C PRO A 221 -5.72 12.36 -2.18
N ARG A 222 -6.11 11.09 -2.21
CA ARG A 222 -7.43 10.70 -2.70
C ARG A 222 -8.50 11.18 -1.73
N THR A 223 -9.28 12.15 -2.17
CA THR A 223 -10.41 12.71 -1.42
C THR A 223 -11.67 12.66 -2.27
N ASN A 224 -12.83 12.57 -1.62
CA ASN A 224 -14.11 12.52 -2.32
C ASN A 224 -14.29 13.77 -3.20
N GLY A 225 -14.60 13.55 -4.48
CA GLY A 225 -14.80 14.61 -5.47
C GLY A 225 -13.55 15.05 -6.23
N LEU A 226 -12.35 14.59 -5.84
CA LEU A 226 -11.15 14.83 -6.62
C LEU A 226 -11.05 13.85 -7.79
N THR A 227 -11.03 14.37 -9.02
CA THR A 227 -10.77 13.56 -10.21
C THR A 227 -9.27 13.38 -10.43
N PHE A 228 -8.83 12.14 -10.55
CA PHE A 228 -7.44 11.81 -10.85
C PHE A 228 -7.21 11.77 -12.36
N PRO A 229 -6.22 12.49 -12.89
CA PRO A 229 -5.96 12.50 -14.32
C PRO A 229 -5.49 11.12 -14.80
N ILE A 230 -5.93 10.72 -16.00
CA ILE A 230 -5.37 9.56 -16.69
C ILE A 230 -4.30 10.05 -17.66
N LEU A 231 -3.04 9.69 -17.41
CA LEU A 231 -1.95 9.99 -18.33
C LEU A 231 -1.93 8.98 -19.48
N TYR A 232 -2.17 9.45 -20.71
CA TYR A 232 -2.10 8.64 -21.92
C TYR A 232 -0.85 8.98 -22.74
N ILE A 233 0.09 8.03 -22.82
CA ILE A 233 1.33 8.19 -23.59
C ILE A 233 1.15 7.46 -24.93
N HIS A 234 1.05 8.21 -26.03
CA HIS A 234 0.84 7.68 -27.37
C HIS A 234 1.96 8.04 -28.35
N GLY A 235 2.10 7.27 -29.42
CA GLY A 235 3.16 7.45 -30.42
C GLY A 235 3.51 6.16 -31.16
N SER A 236 4.28 6.27 -32.26
CA SER A 236 4.68 5.13 -33.09
C SER A 236 5.58 4.12 -32.35
N ALA A 237 5.74 2.92 -32.90
CA ALA A 237 6.67 1.94 -32.36
C ALA A 237 8.10 2.52 -32.31
N GLY A 238 8.83 2.26 -31.23
CA GLY A 238 10.21 2.74 -31.06
C GLY A 238 10.36 4.13 -30.41
N THR A 239 9.28 4.83 -30.06
CA THR A 239 9.37 6.18 -29.46
C THR A 239 9.68 6.23 -27.96
N GLY A 240 9.89 5.08 -27.30
CA GLY A 240 10.27 5.04 -25.88
C GLY A 240 9.12 5.15 -24.86
N LYS A 241 7.86 5.00 -25.27
CA LYS A 241 6.67 5.10 -24.39
C LYS A 241 6.75 4.25 -23.12
N THR A 242 7.05 2.97 -23.28
CA THR A 242 7.22 2.03 -22.17
C THR A 242 8.35 2.45 -21.23
N THR A 243 9.43 3.01 -21.78
CA THR A 243 10.56 3.54 -21.00
C THR A 243 10.11 4.73 -20.15
N ILE A 244 9.45 5.71 -20.75
CA ILE A 244 8.90 6.88 -20.05
C ILE A 244 7.94 6.43 -18.95
N ALA A 245 7.03 5.51 -19.25
CA ALA A 245 6.06 5.01 -18.29
C ALA A 245 6.73 4.33 -17.08
N ARG A 246 7.74 3.50 -17.32
CA ARG A 246 8.54 2.85 -16.25
C ARG A 246 9.39 3.84 -15.45
N LEU A 247 9.94 4.87 -16.10
CA LEU A 247 10.67 5.92 -15.38
C LEU A 247 9.73 6.71 -14.47
N LEU A 248 8.53 7.04 -14.95
CA LEU A 248 7.52 7.73 -14.16
C LEU A 248 7.04 6.89 -12.97
N THR A 249 6.81 5.58 -13.12
CA THR A 249 6.43 4.72 -11.99
C THR A 249 7.54 4.69 -10.93
N LYS A 250 8.81 4.69 -11.34
CA LYS A 250 9.95 4.76 -10.41
C LYS A 250 10.06 6.10 -9.70
N LEU A 251 9.83 7.20 -10.41
CA LEU A 251 9.80 8.55 -9.82
C LEU A 251 8.72 8.67 -8.73
N LEU A 252 7.60 7.97 -8.93
CA LEU A 252 6.49 7.89 -7.97
C LEU A 252 6.66 6.76 -6.94
N GLY A 253 7.84 6.14 -6.85
CA GLY A 253 8.11 5.10 -5.84
C GLY A 253 7.28 3.83 -5.97
N LEU A 254 6.70 3.57 -7.15
CA LEU A 254 5.90 2.39 -7.39
C LEU A 254 6.79 1.20 -7.77
N GLY A 255 6.34 0.00 -7.41
CA GLY A 255 7.08 -1.23 -7.65
C GLY A 255 7.11 -1.65 -9.12
N ASP A 256 8.00 -2.57 -9.47
CA ASP A 256 8.10 -3.09 -10.85
C ASP A 256 6.82 -3.82 -11.31
N ASP A 257 6.03 -4.34 -10.37
CA ASP A 257 4.76 -5.02 -10.64
C ASP A 257 3.62 -4.08 -11.08
N THR A 258 3.83 -2.76 -11.04
CA THR A 258 2.84 -1.72 -11.39
C THR A 258 2.54 -1.65 -12.88
N VAL A 259 3.45 -2.11 -13.74
CA VAL A 259 3.24 -2.15 -15.19
C VAL A 259 2.51 -3.43 -15.57
N LYS A 260 1.26 -3.29 -16.01
CA LYS A 260 0.36 -4.40 -16.38
C LYS A 260 0.01 -4.35 -17.86
N ALA A 261 -0.43 -5.48 -18.40
CA ALA A 261 -1.13 -5.50 -19.68
C ALA A 261 -2.50 -4.82 -19.54
N GLN A 262 -3.03 -4.31 -20.66
CA GLN A 262 -4.38 -3.76 -20.70
C GLN A 262 -5.41 -4.81 -20.22
N PRO A 263 -6.33 -4.44 -19.31
CA PRO A 263 -7.38 -5.33 -18.84
C PRO A 263 -8.37 -5.65 -19.97
N LYS A 264 -8.94 -6.85 -19.92
CA LYS A 264 -9.86 -7.33 -20.98
C LYS A 264 -11.25 -6.71 -20.89
N ASP A 265 -11.71 -6.45 -19.67
CA ASP A 265 -13.04 -5.94 -19.37
C ASP A 265 -13.04 -5.12 -18.06
N GLY A 266 -14.21 -4.58 -17.71
CA GLY A 266 -14.37 -3.77 -16.49
C GLY A 266 -14.11 -4.55 -15.21
N ARG A 267 -14.41 -5.86 -15.17
CA ARG A 267 -14.20 -6.70 -13.99
C ARG A 267 -12.71 -6.94 -13.74
N ASP A 268 -11.96 -7.22 -14.79
CA ASP A 268 -10.50 -7.35 -14.78
C ASP A 268 -9.84 -6.03 -14.37
N LEU A 269 -10.36 -4.90 -14.87
CA LEU A 269 -9.93 -3.56 -14.45
C LEU A 269 -10.16 -3.35 -12.95
N VAL A 270 -11.38 -3.58 -12.44
CA VAL A 270 -11.72 -3.43 -11.01
C VAL A 270 -10.83 -4.30 -10.13
N ALA A 271 -10.63 -5.57 -10.49
CA ALA A 271 -9.76 -6.47 -9.76
C ALA A 271 -8.30 -5.99 -9.73
N THR A 272 -7.83 -5.38 -10.83
CA THR A 272 -6.47 -4.83 -10.91
C THR A 272 -6.34 -3.58 -10.05
N VAL A 273 -7.29 -2.63 -10.11
CA VAL A 273 -7.20 -1.34 -9.39
C VAL A 273 -7.42 -1.45 -7.89
N ALA A 274 -8.21 -2.42 -7.41
CA ALA A 274 -8.58 -2.51 -5.99
C ALA A 274 -7.37 -2.67 -5.04
N GLN A 275 -6.24 -3.16 -5.54
CA GLN A 275 -5.05 -3.44 -4.73
C GLN A 275 -3.87 -2.52 -5.04
N ASN A 276 -4.06 -1.49 -5.87
CA ASN A 276 -2.97 -0.62 -6.31
C ASN A 276 -3.38 0.85 -6.20
N TYR A 277 -2.50 1.67 -5.64
CA TYR A 277 -2.70 3.11 -5.65
C TYR A 277 -2.67 3.66 -7.08
N MET A 278 -1.68 3.29 -7.87
CA MET A 278 -1.57 3.67 -9.27
C MET A 278 -1.18 2.45 -10.10
N ILE A 279 -1.68 2.39 -11.33
CA ILE A 279 -1.38 1.32 -12.29
C ILE A 279 -0.97 1.95 -13.60
N CYS A 280 0.02 1.34 -14.24
CA CYS A 280 0.42 1.67 -15.59
C CYS A 280 0.05 0.52 -16.52
N PHE A 281 -0.80 0.79 -17.51
CA PHE A 281 -1.06 -0.19 -18.58
C PHE A 281 -0.10 0.05 -19.74
N ASP A 282 0.73 -0.94 -20.05
CA ASP A 282 1.67 -0.90 -21.17
C ASP A 282 1.14 -1.74 -22.34
N ASN A 283 1.53 -1.34 -23.55
CA ASN A 283 1.07 -1.94 -24.80
C ASN A 283 -0.46 -1.97 -24.93
N CYS A 284 -1.13 -0.89 -24.53
CA CYS A 284 -2.56 -0.72 -24.75
C CYS A 284 -2.88 -0.72 -26.24
N GLY A 285 -3.78 -1.62 -26.65
CA GLY A 285 -4.39 -1.63 -27.98
C GLY A 285 -5.62 -0.72 -28.02
N GLY A 286 -6.61 -1.09 -28.82
CA GLY A 286 -7.89 -0.38 -28.85
C GLY A 286 -8.58 -0.40 -27.48
N ILE A 287 -8.98 0.77 -26.99
CA ILE A 287 -9.82 0.93 -25.81
C ILE A 287 -11.26 1.06 -26.31
N ASN A 288 -12.11 0.08 -25.99
CA ASN A 288 -13.53 0.14 -26.34
C ASN A 288 -14.32 1.04 -25.38
N ASP A 289 -15.51 1.46 -25.77
CA ASP A 289 -16.35 2.40 -24.99
C ASP A 289 -16.65 1.91 -23.57
N LYS A 290 -16.85 0.59 -23.38
CA LYS A 290 -17.11 0.02 -22.05
C LYS A 290 -15.90 0.18 -21.14
N LEU A 291 -14.71 -0.11 -21.65
CA LEU A 291 -13.46 0.02 -20.91
C LEU A 291 -13.12 1.49 -20.65
N ALA A 292 -13.34 2.37 -21.63
CA ALA A 292 -13.16 3.82 -21.48
C ALA A 292 -14.08 4.39 -20.38
N ASN A 293 -15.36 4.02 -20.39
CA ASN A 293 -16.31 4.43 -19.36
C ASN A 293 -15.91 3.90 -17.98
N ALA A 294 -15.47 2.65 -17.88
CA ALA A 294 -15.02 2.08 -16.61
C ALA A 294 -13.77 2.80 -16.06
N MET A 295 -12.79 3.11 -16.92
CA MET A 295 -11.61 3.90 -16.55
C MET A 295 -12.00 5.31 -16.07
N CYS A 296 -12.94 5.96 -16.76
CA CYS A 296 -13.45 7.29 -16.40
C CYS A 296 -14.17 7.26 -15.04
N SER A 297 -15.04 6.28 -14.80
CA SER A 297 -15.70 6.10 -13.50
C SER A 297 -14.69 5.95 -12.37
N ILE A 298 -13.66 5.11 -12.54
CA ILE A 298 -12.61 4.94 -11.52
C ILE A 298 -11.85 6.24 -11.28
N ALA A 299 -11.46 6.93 -12.34
CA ALA A 299 -10.69 8.18 -12.25
C ALA A 299 -11.47 9.32 -11.57
N THR A 300 -12.80 9.33 -11.69
CA THR A 300 -13.68 10.35 -11.11
C THR A 300 -14.23 9.96 -9.73
N GLY A 301 -13.87 8.78 -9.20
CA GLY A 301 -14.41 8.27 -7.94
C GLY A 301 -15.84 7.73 -8.04
N GLY A 302 -16.34 7.49 -9.25
CA GLY A 302 -17.63 6.84 -9.51
C GLY A 302 -17.56 5.31 -9.36
N THR A 303 -18.72 4.69 -9.17
CA THR A 303 -18.83 3.22 -9.10
C THR A 303 -18.79 2.58 -10.49
N VAL A 304 -18.00 1.51 -10.64
CA VAL A 304 -18.05 0.63 -11.82
C VAL A 304 -19.05 -0.49 -11.53
N ASP A 305 -20.27 -0.36 -12.05
CA ASP A 305 -21.30 -1.37 -11.88
C ASP A 305 -21.35 -2.28 -13.11
N ASP A 306 -20.88 -3.52 -12.96
CA ASP A 306 -21.00 -4.54 -13.99
C ASP A 306 -22.40 -5.12 -13.88
N ARG A 307 -23.38 -4.48 -14.55
CA ARG A 307 -24.77 -4.97 -14.58
C ARG A 307 -24.76 -6.41 -15.09
N LYS A 308 -24.84 -7.38 -14.18
CA LYS A 308 -25.24 -8.73 -14.53
C LYS A 308 -26.64 -8.61 -15.14
N LEU A 309 -26.78 -9.01 -16.39
CA LEU A 309 -28.08 -9.46 -16.89
C LEU A 309 -28.53 -10.58 -15.94
N TYR A 310 -29.48 -10.26 -15.07
CA TYR A 310 -30.28 -11.26 -14.39
C TYR A 310 -30.96 -12.09 -15.48
N THR A 311 -30.40 -13.24 -15.82
CA THR A 311 -31.21 -14.32 -16.36
C THR A 311 -32.02 -14.84 -15.18
N GLN A 312 -33.28 -14.40 -15.10
CA GLN A 312 -34.26 -15.02 -14.22
C GLN A 312 -34.31 -16.52 -14.50
N TYR A 313 -34.18 -17.35 -13.46
CA TYR A 313 -35.10 -18.44 -13.09
C TYR A 313 -34.83 -18.83 -11.64
#